data_AF-A0A957QS06-F1
#
_entry.id   AF-A0A957QS06-F1
#
_cell.length_a   1.000
_cell.length_b   1.000
_cell.length_c   1.000
_cell.angle_alpha   90.00
_cell.angle_beta   90.00
_cell.angle_gamma   90.00
#
_symmetry.space_group_name_H-M   'P 1'
#
loop_
_entity.id
_entity.type
_entity.pdbx_description
1 polymer ?
#
loop_
_entity_poly.entity_id
_entity_poly.type
_entity_poly.pdbx_seq_one_letter_code
_entity_poly.pdbx_strand_id
1 'polypeptide(L)'
;NLLANPIVTLQFGGRQIAARATPVTDVQEIARAVYRFRKNSPFYAELLARISSAEEINLGTLVDISGEFTVVRFDPLQSEPALKGIEASRWWVTSIAIMGIALASIGWLWKRRHH
;
A
#
# COMPACT_ATOMS: atom_id res chain seq x y z
N ASN A 1 6.98 -12.45 6.97
CA ASN A 1 5.72 -13.07 6.49
C ASN A 1 5.78 -13.43 5.00
N LEU A 2 6.16 -12.52 4.09
CA LEU A 2 6.33 -12.79 2.65
C LEU A 2 7.31 -13.93 2.32
N LEU A 3 8.37 -14.09 3.12
CA LEU A 3 9.35 -15.17 2.96
C LEU A 3 8.83 -16.55 3.41
N ALA A 4 7.80 -16.59 4.26
CA ALA A 4 7.20 -17.83 4.75
C ALA A 4 5.99 -18.25 3.89
N ASN A 5 5.21 -17.28 3.40
CA ASN A 5 4.07 -17.49 2.52
C ASN A 5 4.20 -16.58 1.29
N PRO A 6 4.64 -17.13 0.14
CA PRO A 6 4.92 -16.33 -1.05
C PRO A 6 3.64 -15.97 -1.84
N ILE A 7 2.49 -16.59 -1.55
CA ILE A 7 1.23 -16.26 -2.23
C ILE A 7 0.58 -15.07 -1.50
N VAL A 8 0.36 -14.00 -2.25
CA VAL A 8 -0.18 -12.73 -1.74
C VAL A 8 -1.30 -12.20 -2.62
N THR A 9 -2.06 -11.25 -2.09
CA THR A 9 -3.02 -10.47 -2.88
C THR A 9 -2.57 -9.02 -2.92
N LEU A 10 -2.42 -8.51 -4.14
CA LEU A 10 -2.12 -7.12 -4.42
C LEU A 10 -3.42 -6.38 -4.68
N GLN A 11 -3.57 -5.21 -4.05
CA GLN A 11 -4.68 -4.32 -4.30
C GLN A 11 -4.19 -3.06 -5.01
N PHE A 12 -4.64 -2.87 -6.25
CA PHE A 12 -4.37 -1.67 -7.04
C PHE A 12 -5.70 -0.95 -7.29
N GLY A 13 -5.96 0.09 -6.51
CA GLY A 13 -7.26 0.77 -6.50
C GLY A 13 -8.39 -0.19 -6.16
N GLY A 14 -9.34 -0.37 -7.08
CA GLY A 14 -10.47 -1.30 -6.94
C GLY A 14 -10.22 -2.73 -7.42
N ARG A 15 -9.02 -3.05 -7.93
CA ARG A 15 -8.69 -4.38 -8.47
C ARG A 15 -7.85 -5.19 -7.48
N GLN A 16 -8.20 -6.46 -7.31
CA GLN A 16 -7.45 -7.44 -6.52
C GLN A 16 -6.80 -8.46 -7.46
N ILE A 17 -5.51 -8.73 -7.26
CA ILE A 17 -4.72 -9.65 -8.07
C ILE A 17 -3.98 -10.62 -7.15
N ALA A 18 -4.20 -11.92 -7.31
CA ALA A 18 -3.37 -12.94 -6.69
C ALA A 18 -1.98 -12.92 -7.35
N ALA A 19 -0.91 -12.90 -6.57
CA ALA A 19 0.45 -12.88 -7.07
C ALA A 19 1.38 -13.74 -6.22
N ARG A 20 2.45 -14.23 -6.83
CA ARG A 20 3.57 -14.87 -6.14
C ARG A 20 4.68 -13.86 -5.89
N ALA A 21 5.05 -13.68 -4.64
CA ALA A 21 6.18 -12.90 -4.19
C ALA A 21 7.46 -13.73 -4.29
N THR A 22 8.45 -13.22 -5.03
CA THR A 22 9.77 -13.84 -5.17
C THR A 22 10.85 -12.82 -4.82
N PRO A 23 11.72 -13.08 -3.84
CA PRO A 23 12.88 -12.21 -3.56
C PRO A 23 13.79 -12.16 -4.79
N VAL A 24 14.21 -10.96 -5.16
CA VAL A 24 15.18 -10.76 -6.23
C VAL A 24 16.58 -10.85 -5.65
N THR A 25 17.45 -11.66 -6.24
CA THR A 25 18.84 -11.83 -5.81
C THR A 25 19.85 -11.25 -6.80
N ASP A 26 19.43 -10.96 -8.03
CA ASP A 26 20.29 -10.33 -9.04
C ASP A 26 20.47 -8.84 -8.72
N VAL A 27 21.71 -8.47 -8.39
CA VAL A 27 22.13 -7.09 -8.09
C VAL A 27 21.75 -6.11 -9.20
N GLN A 28 21.82 -6.53 -10.47
CA GLN A 28 21.45 -5.68 -11.60
C GLN A 28 19.94 -5.46 -11.71
N GLU A 29 19.13 -6.46 -11.36
CA GLU A 29 17.67 -6.34 -11.29
C GLU A 29 17.27 -5.43 -10.11
N ILE A 30 17.92 -5.60 -8.96
CA ILE A 30 17.74 -4.75 -7.77
C ILE A 30 18.05 -3.29 -8.08
N ALA A 31 19.22 -3.00 -8.65
CA ALA A 31 19.62 -1.64 -9.00
C ALA A 31 18.63 -0.99 -9.99
N ARG A 32 18.17 -1.75 -11.00
CA ARG A 32 17.16 -1.25 -11.95
C ARG A 32 15.81 -0.96 -11.26
N ALA A 33 15.40 -1.82 -10.33
CA ALA A 33 14.17 -1.63 -9.57
C ALA A 33 14.24 -0.37 -8.69
N VAL A 34 15.32 -0.19 -7.94
CA VAL A 34 15.55 0.98 -7.08
C VAL A 34 15.61 2.27 -7.91
N TYR A 35 16.29 2.25 -9.07
CA TYR A 35 16.34 3.39 -9.98
C TYR A 35 14.94 3.79 -10.46
N ARG A 36 14.13 2.83 -10.91
CA ARG A 36 12.75 3.08 -11.35
C ARG A 36 11.86 3.59 -10.22
N PHE A 37 12.02 3.03 -9.02
CA PHE A 37 11.30 3.47 -7.83
C PHE A 37 11.61 4.94 -7.51
N ARG A 38 12.90 5.30 -7.40
CA ARG A 38 13.34 6.69 -7.21
C ARG A 38 12.73 7.63 -8.26
N LYS A 39 12.82 7.26 -9.54
CA LYS A 39 12.31 8.09 -10.65
C LYS A 39 10.80 8.33 -10.57
N ASN A 40 10.03 7.34 -10.12
CA ASN A 40 8.57 7.40 -10.09
C ASN A 40 8.01 7.86 -8.73
N SER A 41 8.86 8.07 -7.72
CA SER A 41 8.45 8.37 -6.35
C SER A 41 9.33 9.45 -5.73
N PRO A 42 9.19 10.72 -6.17
CA PRO A 42 10.04 11.83 -5.71
C PRO A 42 9.99 12.03 -4.19
N PHE A 43 8.85 11.77 -3.55
CA PHE A 43 8.70 11.84 -2.09
C PHE A 43 9.50 10.78 -1.33
N TYR A 44 9.76 9.63 -1.93
CA TYR A 44 10.48 8.54 -1.31
C TYR A 44 11.97 8.55 -1.63
N ALA A 45 12.43 9.46 -2.51
CA ALA A 45 13.85 9.60 -2.84
C ALA A 45 14.68 10.02 -1.62
N GLU A 46 14.17 10.92 -0.79
CA GLU A 46 14.84 11.34 0.45
C GLU A 46 14.84 10.23 1.50
N LEU A 47 13.76 9.43 1.56
CA LEU A 47 13.69 8.25 2.44
C LEU A 47 14.75 7.22 2.03
N LEU A 48 14.88 6.94 0.73
CA LEU A 48 15.91 6.05 0.23
C LEU A 48 17.31 6.57 0.58
N ALA A 49 17.57 7.88 0.39
CA ALA A 49 18.87 8.47 0.70
C ALA A 49 19.22 8.38 2.20
N ARG A 50 18.22 8.48 3.10
CA ARG A 50 18.42 8.31 4.55
C ARG A 50 18.60 6.86 4.98
N ILE A 51 17.93 5.92 4.31
CA ILE A 51 18.03 4.49 4.61
C ILE A 51 19.34 3.94 4.08
N SER A 52 19.79 4.46 2.94
CA SER A 52 21.10 4.16 2.43
C SER A 52 22.18 4.93 3.17
N SER A 53 23.36 4.35 3.29
CA SER A 53 24.54 5.06 3.80
C SER A 53 25.09 6.14 2.83
N ALA A 54 24.40 6.38 1.71
CA ALA A 54 24.78 7.33 0.66
C ALA A 54 24.09 8.70 0.79
N GLU A 55 24.88 9.77 0.77
CA GLU A 55 24.43 11.17 0.79
C GLU A 55 23.62 11.55 -0.47
N GLU A 56 23.85 10.84 -1.58
CA GLU A 56 23.06 10.96 -2.81
C GLU A 56 23.02 9.62 -3.59
N ILE A 57 21.83 9.21 -4.03
CA ILE A 57 21.65 7.96 -4.79
C ILE A 57 21.89 8.21 -6.27
N ASN A 58 23.08 7.87 -6.75
CA ASN A 58 23.52 7.96 -8.15
C ASN A 58 23.76 6.54 -8.71
N LEU A 59 23.84 6.36 -10.04
CA LEU A 59 23.92 5.03 -10.68
C LEU A 59 25.08 4.15 -10.15
N GLY A 60 26.18 4.77 -9.74
CA GLY A 60 27.31 4.07 -9.10
C GLY A 60 27.02 3.61 -7.68
N THR A 61 26.46 4.49 -6.84
CA THR A 61 26.12 4.16 -5.43
C THR A 61 24.93 3.22 -5.30
N LEU A 62 24.09 3.15 -6.34
CA LEU A 62 22.94 2.25 -6.44
C LEU A 62 23.31 0.75 -6.36
N VAL A 63 24.48 0.38 -6.87
CA VAL A 63 24.98 -1.00 -6.81
C VAL A 63 25.48 -1.30 -5.39
N ASP A 64 26.15 -0.35 -4.75
CA ASP A 64 26.71 -0.51 -3.41
C ASP A 64 25.61 -0.63 -2.33
N ILE A 65 24.53 0.15 -2.47
CA ILE A 65 23.40 0.14 -1.52
C ILE A 65 22.38 -0.97 -1.84
N SER A 66 22.55 -1.70 -2.94
CA SER A 66 21.58 -2.74 -3.37
C SER A 66 21.39 -3.84 -2.32
N GLY A 67 22.42 -4.14 -1.53
CA GLY A 67 22.35 -5.09 -0.41
C GLY A 67 21.57 -4.59 0.80
N GLU A 68 21.31 -3.28 0.90
CA GLU A 68 20.53 -2.67 1.99
C GLU A 68 19.02 -2.75 1.72
N PHE A 69 18.61 -3.10 0.50
CA PHE A 69 17.20 -3.19 0.11
C PHE A 69 16.79 -4.63 -0.22
N THR A 70 15.69 -5.09 0.40
CA THR A 70 15.02 -6.31 -0.05
C THR A 70 14.05 -5.97 -1.16
N VAL A 71 14.39 -6.32 -2.40
CA VAL A 71 13.48 -6.20 -3.56
C VAL A 71 12.71 -7.50 -3.75
N VAL A 72 11.40 -7.39 -3.91
CA VAL A 72 10.50 -8.52 -4.13
C VAL A 72 9.77 -8.31 -5.45
N ARG A 73 9.85 -9.28 -6.35
CA ARG A 73 9.05 -9.33 -7.58
C ARG A 73 7.70 -9.99 -7.30
N PHE A 74 6.64 -9.44 -7.87
CA PHE A 74 5.32 -10.03 -7.81
C PHE A 74 4.87 -10.51 -9.20
N ASP A 75 4.72 -11.82 -9.33
CA ASP A 75 4.28 -12.46 -10.57
C ASP A 75 2.78 -12.80 -10.47
N PRO A 76 1.90 -12.21 -11.30
CA PRO A 76 0.46 -12.47 -11.24
C PRO A 76 0.13 -13.94 -11.49
N LEU A 77 -0.77 -14.49 -10.68
CA LEU A 77 -1.27 -15.86 -10.85
C LEU A 77 -2.51 -15.80 -11.75
N GLN A 78 -2.49 -16.53 -12.87
CA GLN A 78 -3.58 -16.50 -13.85
C GLN A 78 -4.86 -17.21 -13.41
N SER A 79 -4.84 -17.98 -12.32
CA SER A 79 -5.93 -18.92 -12.00
C SER A 79 -6.24 -19.14 -10.51
N GLU A 80 -5.63 -18.40 -9.58
CA GLU A 80 -5.94 -18.57 -8.16
C GLU A 80 -6.96 -17.53 -7.67
N PRO A 81 -7.96 -17.93 -6.85
CA PRO A 81 -8.88 -16.98 -6.26
C PRO A 81 -8.09 -16.02 -5.38
N ALA A 82 -8.19 -14.73 -5.68
CA ALA A 82 -7.59 -13.68 -4.86
C ALA A 82 -7.95 -13.92 -3.38
N LEU A 83 -6.93 -13.92 -2.51
CA LEU A 83 -7.17 -13.97 -1.07
C LEU A 83 -8.04 -12.76 -0.75
N LYS A 84 -9.10 -12.98 0.05
CA LYS A 84 -10.02 -11.89 0.41
C LYS A 84 -9.20 -10.72 0.97
N GLY A 85 -9.20 -9.60 0.24
CA GLY A 85 -8.61 -8.37 0.72
C GLY A 85 -9.26 -7.95 2.03
N ILE A 86 -8.53 -7.18 2.84
CA ILE A 86 -9.06 -6.63 4.10
C ILE A 86 -10.29 -5.79 3.76
N GLU A 87 -11.47 -6.26 4.15
CA GLU A 87 -12.71 -5.53 3.88
C GLU A 87 -12.65 -4.20 4.64
N ALA A 88 -12.79 -3.08 3.91
CA ALA A 88 -12.83 -1.76 4.52
C ALA A 88 -14.00 -1.72 5.52
N SER A 89 -13.69 -1.56 6.80
CA SER A 89 -14.69 -1.47 7.86
C SER A 89 -15.65 -0.31 7.58
N ARG A 90 -16.91 -0.63 7.26
CA ARG A 90 -17.98 0.35 7.01
C ARG A 90 -18.67 0.83 8.28
N TRP A 91 -18.17 0.42 9.45
CA TRP A 91 -18.83 0.67 10.73
C TRP A 91 -18.90 2.15 11.11
N TRP A 92 -17.93 2.95 10.67
CA TRP A 92 -17.95 4.40 10.89
C TRP A 92 -19.08 5.09 10.11
N VAL A 93 -19.43 4.60 8.91
CA VAL A 93 -20.50 5.16 8.07
C VAL A 93 -21.85 4.96 8.74
N THR A 94 -22.10 3.76 9.29
CA THR A 94 -23.33 3.46 10.03
C THR A 94 -23.47 4.33 11.27
N SER A 95 -22.37 4.61 11.99
CA SER A 95 -22.40 5.47 13.18
C SER A 95 -22.78 6.92 12.84
N ILE A 96 -22.24 7.47 11.74
CA ILE A 96 -22.58 8.83 11.30
C ILE A 96 -24.04 8.91 10.85
N ALA A 97 -24.53 7.90 10.13
CA ALA A 97 -25.92 7.86 9.68
C ALA A 97 -26.91 7.82 10.86
N ILE A 98 -26.65 7.00 11.88
CA ILE A 98 -27.48 6.92 13.09
C ILE A 98 -27.48 8.26 13.84
N MET A 99 -26.30 8.89 14.00
CA MET A 99 -26.18 10.19 14.66
C MET A 99 -26.99 11.27 13.93
N GLY A 100 -26.93 11.29 12.60
CA GLY A 100 -27.70 12.22 11.77
C GLY A 100 -29.21 12.06 11.94
N ILE A 101 -29.70 10.81 11.97
CA ILE A 101 -31.13 10.52 12.19
C ILE A 101 -31.56 10.96 13.60
N ALA A 102 -30.72 10.72 14.61
CA ALA A 102 -31.02 11.13 15.98
C ALA A 102 -31.14 12.65 16.12
N LEU A 103 -30.19 13.40 15.56
CA LEU A 103 -30.21 14.87 15.59
C LEU A 103 -31.39 15.44 14.81
N ALA A 104 -31.71 14.89 13.63
CA ALA A 104 -32.87 15.31 12.85
C ALA A 104 -34.19 15.07 13.61
N SER A 105 -34.29 13.94 14.31
CA SER A 105 -35.47 13.58 15.11
C SER A 105 -35.65 14.54 16.29
N ILE A 106 -34.56 14.86 17.00
CA ILE A 106 -34.57 15.83 18.11
C ILE A 106 -34.97 17.22 17.60
N GLY A 107 -34.38 17.67 16.48
CA GLY A 107 -34.70 18.96 15.88
C GLY A 107 -36.17 19.05 15.43
N TRP A 108 -36.71 17.98 14.86
CA TRP A 108 -38.12 17.92 14.45
C TRP A 108 -39.09 17.97 15.65
N LEU A 109 -38.76 17.25 16.73
CA LEU A 109 -39.51 17.30 18.00
C LEU A 109 -39.51 18.70 18.63
N TRP A 110 -38.36 19.38 18.62
CA TRP A 110 -38.25 20.76 19.09
C TRP A 110 -39.08 21.72 18.24
N LYS A 111 -38.99 21.63 16.92
CA LYS A 111 -39.78 22.47 15.99
C LYS A 111 -41.29 22.29 16.21
N ARG A 112 -41.74 21.06 16.47
CA ARG A 112 -43.16 20.75 16.70
C ARG A 112 -43.67 21.21 18.07
N ARG A 113 -42.79 21.43 19.06
CA ARG A 113 -43.16 21.93 20.39
C ARG A 113 -43.27 23.46 20.46
N HIS A 114 -42.66 24.18 19.52
CA HIS A 114 -42.62 25.65 19.46
C HIS A 114 -43.55 26.25 18.38
N HIS A 115 -44.42 25.43 17.78
CA HIS A 115 -45.54 25.84 16.93
C HIS A 115 -46.85 25.47 17.62
#